data_AF-A0A316NUS5-F1
#
_entry.id   AF-A0A316NUS5-F1
#
_cell.length_a   1.000
_cell.length_b   1.000
_cell.length_c   1.000
_cell.angle_alpha   90.00
_cell.angle_beta   90.00
_cell.angle_gamma   90.00
#
_symmetry.space_group_name_H-M   'P 1'
#
loop_
_entity.id
_entity.type
_entity.pdbx_description
1 polymer ?
#
loop_
_entity_poly.entity_id
_entity_poly.type
_entity_poly.pdbx_seq_one_letter_code
_entity_poly.pdbx_strand_id
1 'polypeptide(L)'
;MRCRRQRKRRNKHESGVDILENRRENMIKELYEKAGELHGHYCPGLAIGVRAAAAALDILSPEKKGKNLYCIAEGRACYLDGIQVVFGTTVGNGRLEVRDSDEAAFNFYDRESGKSVRLAAAVMPEGLSRDEKRDFILTAPLDEVFTQTPVRFEAPPDLPPKKK
;
A
#
# COMPACT_ATOMS: atom_id res chain seq x y z
N MET A 1 20.38 8.61 57.12
CA MET A 1 18.98 8.27 56.78
C MET A 1 18.55 9.14 55.60
N ARG A 2 17.98 8.52 54.53
CA ARG A 2 16.92 9.01 53.61
C ARG A 2 17.00 10.47 53.09
N CYS A 3 16.71 10.87 51.86
CA CYS A 3 16.21 10.30 50.61
C CYS A 3 15.85 11.53 49.71
N ARG A 4 15.88 11.38 48.38
CA ARG A 4 15.21 12.22 47.33
C ARG A 4 15.88 13.58 47.02
N ARG A 5 15.98 14.03 45.76
CA ARG A 5 15.43 13.56 44.47
C ARG A 5 16.25 14.23 43.36
N GLN A 6 16.90 13.42 42.52
CA GLN A 6 17.30 13.88 41.19
C GLN A 6 16.04 14.10 40.35
N ARG A 7 15.76 15.35 39.96
CA ARG A 7 14.95 15.61 38.77
C ARG A 7 15.91 15.72 37.58
N LYS A 8 16.39 14.58 37.09
CA LYS A 8 16.97 14.51 35.74
C LYS A 8 15.82 14.63 34.75
N ARG A 9 15.74 15.79 34.11
CA ARG A 9 15.09 15.98 32.81
C ARG A 9 15.59 14.84 31.90
N ARG A 10 14.70 13.97 31.44
CA ARG A 10 14.99 13.07 30.31
C ARG A 10 14.38 13.73 29.08
N ASN A 11 15.22 14.41 28.30
CA ASN A 11 14.89 14.72 26.92
C ASN A 11 14.73 13.38 26.20
N LYS A 12 13.55 13.14 25.63
CA LYS A 12 13.34 12.12 24.61
C LYS A 12 14.09 12.61 23.37
N HIS A 13 15.21 11.98 23.03
CA HIS A 13 15.78 12.11 21.70
C HIS A 13 15.09 11.04 20.85
N GLU A 14 14.04 11.43 20.13
CA GLU A 14 13.51 10.66 19.00
C GLU A 14 14.51 10.79 17.85
N SER A 15 14.90 9.67 17.23
CA SER A 15 15.87 9.69 16.14
C SER A 15 15.20 10.18 14.84
N GLY A 16 15.99 10.69 13.88
CA GLY A 16 15.45 11.17 12.61
C GLY A 16 14.76 10.08 11.78
N VAL A 17 15.12 8.82 12.00
CA VAL A 17 14.48 7.65 11.36
C VAL A 17 13.09 7.43 11.96
N ASP A 18 12.97 7.47 13.28
CA ASP A 18 11.69 7.31 13.99
C ASP A 18 10.67 8.36 13.53
N ILE A 19 11.10 9.60 13.27
CA ILE A 19 10.19 10.68 12.81
C ILE A 19 9.64 10.39 11.40
N LEU A 20 10.45 9.84 10.50
CA LEU A 20 10.05 9.53 9.12
C LEU A 20 9.12 8.32 9.07
N GLU A 21 9.41 7.28 9.86
CA GLU A 21 8.54 6.09 9.97
C GLU A 21 7.17 6.47 10.53
N ASN A 22 7.13 7.24 11.62
CA ASN A 22 5.89 7.74 12.20
C ASN A 22 5.08 8.60 11.20
N ARG A 23 5.75 9.45 10.41
CA ARG A 23 5.07 10.24 9.36
C ARG A 23 4.47 9.34 8.29
N ARG A 24 5.19 8.29 7.88
CA ARG A 24 4.72 7.33 6.87
C ARG A 24 3.51 6.55 7.37
N GLU A 25 3.56 6.06 8.60
CA GLU A 25 2.43 5.38 9.22
C GLU A 25 1.19 6.27 9.28
N ASN A 26 1.35 7.52 9.70
CA ASN A 26 0.25 8.48 9.73
C ASN A 26 -0.32 8.73 8.33
N MET A 27 0.53 8.92 7.32
CA MET A 27 0.10 9.09 5.93
C MET A 27 -0.68 7.87 5.41
N ILE A 28 -0.23 6.65 5.72
CA ILE A 28 -0.91 5.43 5.29
C ILE A 28 -2.28 5.30 5.97
N LYS A 29 -2.41 5.70 7.25
CA LYS A 29 -3.70 5.74 7.96
C LYS A 29 -4.65 6.76 7.33
N GLU A 30 -4.18 7.96 7.00
CA GLU A 30 -4.99 8.97 6.30
C GLU A 30 -5.48 8.48 4.93
N LEU A 31 -4.62 7.79 4.19
CA LEU A 31 -4.99 7.17 2.91
C LEU A 31 -6.02 6.05 3.10
N TYR A 32 -5.90 5.27 4.17
CA TYR A 32 -6.86 4.23 4.52
C TYR A 32 -8.23 4.81 4.89
N GLU A 33 -8.26 5.91 5.65
CA GLU A 33 -9.48 6.62 5.99
C GLU A 33 -10.20 7.12 4.72
N LYS A 34 -9.47 7.83 3.84
CA LYS A 34 -10.01 8.30 2.55
C LYS A 34 -10.51 7.16 1.67
N ALA A 35 -9.78 6.04 1.65
CA ALA A 35 -10.22 4.87 0.89
C ALA A 35 -11.49 4.26 1.49
N GLY A 36 -11.62 4.27 2.82
CA GLY A 36 -12.80 3.76 3.52
C GLY A 36 -14.04 4.60 3.31
N GLU A 37 -13.89 5.92 3.22
CA GLU A 37 -14.98 6.85 2.87
C GLU A 37 -15.56 6.55 1.49
N LEU A 38 -14.70 6.29 0.50
CA LEU A 38 -15.14 5.91 -0.85
C LEU A 38 -15.70 4.49 -0.90
N HIS A 39 -15.07 3.54 -0.19
CA HIS A 39 -15.45 2.13 -0.19
C HIS A 39 -16.73 1.85 0.64
N GLY A 40 -17.05 2.73 1.59
CA GLY A 40 -18.22 2.63 2.47
C GLY A 40 -18.01 1.84 3.75
N HIS A 41 -16.84 1.21 3.95
CA HIS A 41 -16.46 0.56 5.20
C HIS A 41 -14.95 0.34 5.32
N TYR A 42 -14.51 -0.04 6.53
CA TYR A 42 -13.10 -0.25 6.87
C TYR A 42 -12.83 -1.74 7.09
N CYS A 43 -12.31 -2.43 6.06
CA CYS A 43 -11.96 -3.85 6.15
C CYS A 43 -10.46 -4.12 5.97
N PRO A 44 -9.97 -5.30 6.38
CA PRO A 44 -8.58 -5.72 6.13
C PRO A 44 -8.23 -5.77 4.64
N GLY A 45 -9.17 -6.17 3.78
CA GLY A 45 -8.94 -6.19 2.33
C GLY A 45 -8.63 -4.80 1.77
N LEU A 46 -9.34 -3.78 2.22
CA LEU A 46 -9.06 -2.40 1.86
C LEU A 46 -7.66 -1.97 2.34
N ALA A 47 -7.28 -2.37 3.56
CA ALA A 47 -5.97 -2.07 4.13
C ALA A 47 -4.83 -2.68 3.30
N ILE A 48 -5.01 -3.91 2.80
CA ILE A 48 -4.05 -4.58 1.89
C ILE A 48 -3.83 -3.72 0.65
N GLY A 49 -4.91 -3.26 0.01
CA GLY A 49 -4.82 -2.44 -1.20
C GLY A 49 -4.08 -1.12 -0.98
N VAL A 50 -4.44 -0.40 0.10
CA VAL A 50 -3.81 0.87 0.48
C VAL A 50 -2.31 0.68 0.76
N ARG A 51 -1.97 -0.32 1.59
CA ARG A 51 -0.59 -0.60 1.97
C ARG A 51 0.26 -1.04 0.78
N ALA A 52 -0.27 -1.92 -0.08
CA ALA A 52 0.41 -2.39 -1.28
C ALA A 52 0.69 -1.23 -2.25
N ALA A 53 -0.31 -0.39 -2.52
CA ALA A 53 -0.16 0.76 -3.41
C ALA A 53 0.80 1.81 -2.87
N ALA A 54 0.78 2.08 -1.56
CA ALA A 54 1.74 2.99 -0.93
C ALA A 54 3.18 2.44 -1.06
N ALA A 55 3.38 1.16 -0.75
CA ALA A 55 4.68 0.50 -0.88
C ALA A 55 5.17 0.48 -2.34
N ALA A 56 4.28 0.24 -3.31
CA ALA A 56 4.63 0.28 -4.72
C ALA A 56 5.12 1.66 -5.16
N LEU A 57 4.50 2.74 -4.68
CA LEU A 57 4.96 4.10 -4.97
C LEU A 57 6.36 4.37 -4.38
N ASP A 58 6.64 3.87 -3.18
CA ASP A 58 7.96 3.98 -2.56
C ASP A 58 9.01 3.22 -3.42
N ILE A 59 8.71 1.97 -3.79
CA ILE A 59 9.61 1.09 -4.56
C ILE A 59 9.87 1.63 -5.97
N LEU A 60 8.81 2.02 -6.68
CA LEU A 60 8.93 2.51 -8.06
C LEU A 60 9.58 3.91 -8.06
N SER A 61 9.29 4.74 -7.06
CA SER A 61 9.74 6.13 -6.97
C SER A 61 9.54 6.88 -8.30
N PRO A 62 8.29 6.97 -8.81
CA PRO A 62 8.03 7.57 -10.12
C PRO A 62 8.34 9.07 -10.08
N GLU A 63 8.98 9.60 -11.13
CA GLU A 63 9.25 11.04 -11.24
C GLU A 63 7.96 11.87 -11.22
N LYS A 64 6.90 11.32 -11.82
CA LYS A 64 5.56 11.91 -11.84
C LYS A 64 4.54 10.83 -11.56
N LYS A 65 3.60 11.10 -10.64
CA LYS A 65 2.38 10.29 -10.51
C LYS A 65 1.39 10.73 -11.59
N GLY A 66 0.94 9.80 -12.41
CA GLY A 66 0.05 10.13 -13.51
C GLY A 66 -0.14 8.97 -14.46
N LYS A 67 -0.29 9.29 -15.75
CA LYS A 67 -0.67 8.34 -16.83
C LYS A 67 0.33 7.20 -17.02
N ASN A 68 1.58 7.38 -16.58
CA ASN A 68 2.65 6.39 -16.60
C ASN A 68 2.40 5.18 -15.69
N LEU A 69 1.63 5.36 -14.60
CA LEU A 69 1.35 4.29 -13.66
C LEU A 69 0.30 3.33 -14.20
N TYR A 70 0.56 2.04 -14.01
CA TYR A 70 -0.34 0.95 -14.39
C TYR A 70 -0.35 -0.13 -13.31
N CYS A 71 -1.47 -0.81 -13.13
CA CYS A 71 -1.60 -1.91 -12.17
C CYS A 71 -2.39 -3.08 -12.78
N ILE A 72 -1.91 -4.30 -12.55
CA ILE A 72 -2.66 -5.53 -12.82
C ILE A 72 -2.87 -6.24 -11.48
N ALA A 73 -4.11 -6.32 -11.02
CA ALA A 73 -4.50 -7.08 -9.84
C ALA A 73 -4.84 -8.52 -10.22
N GLU A 74 -4.36 -9.48 -9.44
CA GLU A 74 -4.61 -10.92 -9.61
C GLU A 74 -5.92 -11.39 -8.98
N GLY A 75 -6.82 -10.48 -8.61
CA GLY A 75 -8.16 -10.85 -8.18
C GLY A 75 -9.06 -9.64 -7.99
N ARG A 76 -10.32 -9.92 -7.62
CA ARG A 76 -11.33 -8.89 -7.39
C ARG A 76 -11.84 -8.93 -5.95
N ALA A 77 -11.38 -7.99 -5.13
CA ALA A 77 -11.90 -7.77 -3.78
C ALA A 77 -11.72 -6.30 -3.34
N CYS A 78 -11.98 -6.01 -2.05
CA CYS A 78 -11.93 -4.66 -1.49
C CYS A 78 -10.58 -3.93 -1.64
N TYR A 79 -9.47 -4.66 -1.84
CA TYR A 79 -8.16 -4.05 -2.08
C TYR A 79 -8.11 -3.18 -3.35
N LEU A 80 -8.99 -3.43 -4.34
CA LEU A 80 -8.99 -2.66 -5.57
C LEU A 80 -9.28 -1.19 -5.29
N ASP A 81 -10.19 -0.87 -4.38
CA ASP A 81 -10.53 0.52 -4.06
C ASP A 81 -9.38 1.23 -3.35
N GLY A 82 -8.65 0.52 -2.48
CA GLY A 82 -7.42 1.04 -1.88
C GLY A 82 -6.35 1.34 -2.93
N ILE A 83 -6.15 0.45 -3.90
CA ILE A 83 -5.22 0.66 -5.02
C ILE A 83 -5.66 1.85 -5.87
N GLN A 84 -6.95 1.97 -6.18
CA GLN A 84 -7.48 3.08 -6.97
C GLN A 84 -7.24 4.43 -6.31
N VAL A 85 -7.49 4.53 -5.00
CA VAL A 85 -7.31 5.79 -4.23
C VAL A 85 -5.84 6.16 -4.10
N VAL A 86 -4.96 5.20 -3.84
CA VAL A 86 -3.56 5.48 -3.51
C VAL A 86 -2.66 5.54 -4.74
N PHE A 87 -2.79 4.57 -5.65
CA PHE A 87 -1.95 4.45 -6.85
C PHE A 87 -2.46 5.31 -8.00
N GLY A 88 -3.74 5.68 -7.99
CA GLY A 88 -4.36 6.55 -9.00
C GLY A 88 -4.68 5.85 -10.34
N THR A 89 -4.53 4.54 -10.40
CA THR A 89 -4.95 3.70 -11.53
C THR A 89 -6.37 3.20 -11.27
N THR A 90 -7.29 3.43 -12.20
CA THR A 90 -8.69 3.02 -12.02
C THR A 90 -9.17 2.21 -13.20
N VAL A 91 -10.22 1.42 -12.99
CA VAL A 91 -10.89 0.71 -14.09
C VAL A 91 -11.39 1.74 -15.12
N GLY A 92 -11.98 2.85 -14.64
CA GLY A 92 -12.54 3.89 -15.49
C GLY A 92 -11.52 4.65 -16.34
N ASN A 93 -10.27 4.78 -15.88
CA ASN A 93 -9.19 5.40 -16.67
C ASN A 93 -8.36 4.37 -17.46
N GLY A 94 -8.73 3.08 -17.41
CA GLY A 94 -8.11 2.00 -18.16
C GLY A 94 -6.70 1.62 -17.70
N ARG A 95 -6.27 2.05 -16.51
CA ARG A 95 -4.92 1.77 -15.98
C ARG A 95 -4.88 0.75 -14.84
N LEU A 96 -6.03 0.24 -14.44
CA LEU A 96 -6.17 -0.90 -13.55
C LEU A 96 -6.85 -2.04 -14.31
N GLU A 97 -6.13 -3.12 -14.51
CA GLU A 97 -6.65 -4.39 -15.05
C GLU A 97 -6.82 -5.39 -13.91
N VAL A 98 -7.87 -6.21 -13.99
CA VAL A 98 -8.11 -7.30 -13.05
C VAL A 98 -8.04 -8.61 -13.82
N ARG A 99 -7.13 -9.49 -13.41
CA ARG A 99 -7.03 -10.86 -13.91
C ARG A 99 -7.57 -11.77 -12.83
N ASP A 100 -8.69 -12.43 -13.13
CA ASP A 100 -9.41 -13.23 -12.15
C ASP A 100 -8.59 -14.46 -11.73
N SER A 101 -7.90 -14.33 -10.59
CA SER A 101 -7.39 -15.43 -9.79
C SER A 101 -7.82 -15.23 -8.34
N ASP A 102 -7.54 -16.21 -7.49
CA ASP A 102 -7.87 -16.16 -6.06
C ASP A 102 -6.74 -15.53 -5.21
N GLU A 103 -5.66 -15.05 -5.83
CA GLU A 103 -4.52 -14.46 -5.12
C GLU A 103 -4.70 -12.95 -4.86
N ALA A 104 -4.46 -12.52 -3.61
CA ALA A 104 -4.31 -11.11 -3.27
C ALA A 104 -2.92 -10.60 -3.66
N ALA A 105 -2.66 -10.52 -4.98
CA ALA A 105 -1.40 -10.07 -5.54
C ALA A 105 -1.58 -8.97 -6.59
N PHE A 106 -0.61 -8.07 -6.66
CA PHE A 106 -0.71 -6.85 -7.45
C PHE A 106 0.60 -6.59 -8.17
N ASN A 107 0.53 -6.40 -9.48
CA ASN A 107 1.67 -6.08 -10.32
C ASN A 107 1.60 -4.58 -10.63
N PHE A 108 2.55 -3.82 -10.11
CA PHE A 108 2.63 -2.38 -10.28
C PHE A 108 3.73 -2.03 -11.28
N TYR A 109 3.45 -1.01 -12.10
CA TYR A 109 4.36 -0.58 -13.15
C TYR A 109 4.45 0.95 -13.15
N ASP A 110 5.66 1.43 -13.38
CA ASP A 110 5.90 2.78 -13.89
C ASP A 110 6.44 2.65 -15.31
N ARG A 111 5.58 2.95 -16.30
CA ARG A 111 5.91 2.82 -17.73
C ARG A 111 6.98 3.79 -18.19
N GLU A 112 7.16 4.92 -17.49
CA GLU A 112 8.14 5.94 -17.86
C GLU A 112 9.56 5.49 -17.50
N SER A 113 9.75 4.99 -16.27
CA SER A 113 11.05 4.45 -15.84
C SER A 113 11.30 3.00 -16.23
N GLY A 114 10.27 2.26 -16.66
CA GLY A 114 10.32 0.82 -16.94
C GLY A 114 10.40 -0.05 -15.68
N LYS A 115 10.35 0.55 -14.48
CA LYS A 115 10.36 -0.20 -13.23
C LYS A 115 9.03 -0.91 -12.99
N SER A 116 9.10 -2.08 -12.37
CA SER A 116 7.93 -2.84 -12.00
C SER A 116 8.17 -3.67 -10.73
N VAL A 117 7.09 -4.00 -10.03
CA VAL A 117 7.14 -4.83 -8.82
C VAL A 117 5.84 -5.58 -8.64
N ARG A 118 5.91 -6.84 -8.20
CA ARG A 118 4.75 -7.59 -7.72
C ARG A 118 4.78 -7.70 -6.20
N LEU A 119 3.66 -7.37 -5.57
CA LEU A 119 3.42 -7.54 -4.14
C LEU A 119 2.28 -8.53 -3.96
N ALA A 120 2.56 -9.69 -3.36
CA ALA A 120 1.56 -10.69 -2.99
C ALA A 120 1.37 -10.67 -1.48
N ALA A 121 0.12 -10.58 -1.00
CA ALA A 121 -0.17 -10.61 0.42
C ALA A 121 0.33 -11.92 1.03
N ALA A 122 1.11 -11.81 2.11
CA ALA A 122 1.59 -12.95 2.87
C ALA A 122 0.44 -13.63 3.63
N VAL A 123 0.70 -14.84 4.11
CA VAL A 123 -0.24 -15.53 5.00
C VAL A 123 -0.30 -14.75 6.31
N MET A 124 -1.50 -14.26 6.63
CA MET A 124 -1.73 -13.49 7.85
C MET A 124 -1.65 -14.39 9.08
N PRO A 125 -1.18 -13.88 10.24
CA PRO A 125 -1.21 -14.62 11.49
C PRO A 125 -2.63 -15.09 11.84
N GLU A 126 -2.72 -16.33 12.34
CA GLU A 126 -3.97 -16.90 12.82
C GLU A 126 -4.40 -16.28 14.17
N GLY A 127 -5.69 -16.36 14.50
CA GLY A 127 -6.22 -15.92 15.80
C GLY A 127 -6.48 -14.42 15.94
N LEU A 128 -6.07 -13.59 14.97
CA LEU A 128 -6.34 -12.15 15.00
C LEU A 128 -7.80 -11.82 14.64
N SER A 129 -8.40 -10.90 15.39
CA SER A 129 -9.67 -10.26 15.05
C SER A 129 -9.58 -9.43 13.77
N ARG A 130 -10.72 -8.96 13.26
CA ARG A 130 -10.76 -8.13 12.04
C ARG A 130 -9.99 -6.82 12.21
N ASP A 131 -10.10 -6.17 13.37
CA ASP A 131 -9.42 -4.92 13.66
C ASP A 131 -7.91 -5.12 13.85
N GLU A 132 -7.51 -6.18 14.56
CA GLU A 132 -6.09 -6.52 14.74
C GLU A 132 -5.42 -6.87 13.39
N LYS A 133 -6.12 -7.58 12.50
CA LYS A 133 -5.62 -7.83 11.14
C LYS A 133 -5.42 -6.53 10.37
N ARG A 134 -6.39 -5.62 10.41
CA ARG A 134 -6.27 -4.30 9.77
C ARG A 134 -5.03 -3.57 10.31
N ASP A 135 -4.89 -3.50 11.63
CA ASP A 135 -3.81 -2.75 12.25
C ASP A 135 -2.45 -3.38 11.91
N PHE A 136 -2.35 -4.71 11.95
CA PHE A 136 -1.17 -5.45 11.50
C PHE A 136 -0.79 -5.08 10.05
N ILE A 137 -1.74 -5.14 9.11
CA ILE A 137 -1.50 -4.81 7.70
C ILE A 137 -0.98 -3.37 7.54
N LEU A 138 -1.51 -2.43 8.31
CA LEU A 138 -1.17 -1.01 8.18
C LEU A 138 0.16 -0.64 8.82
N THR A 139 0.64 -1.38 9.82
CA THR A 139 1.82 -0.98 10.62
C THR A 139 2.99 -1.97 10.54
N ALA A 140 2.75 -3.26 10.33
CA ALA A 140 3.81 -4.26 10.34
C ALA A 140 4.87 -4.03 9.24
N PRO A 141 6.09 -4.55 9.42
CA PRO A 141 7.13 -4.56 8.39
C PRO A 141 6.61 -5.08 7.06
N LEU A 142 7.09 -4.48 5.95
CA LEU A 142 6.53 -4.75 4.63
C LEU A 142 6.67 -6.23 4.23
N ASP A 143 7.78 -6.85 4.59
CA ASP A 143 8.12 -8.24 4.34
C ASP A 143 7.32 -9.24 5.20
N GLU A 144 6.72 -8.80 6.30
CA GLU A 144 5.75 -9.59 7.06
C GLU A 144 4.35 -9.56 6.43
N VAL A 145 4.03 -8.53 5.66
CA VAL A 145 2.70 -8.34 5.05
C VAL A 145 2.68 -8.75 3.58
N PHE A 146 3.80 -8.62 2.86
CA PHE A 146 3.90 -8.88 1.44
C PHE A 146 5.19 -9.62 1.06
N THR A 147 5.03 -10.60 0.17
CA THR A 147 6.15 -11.16 -0.59
C THR A 147 6.37 -10.32 -1.85
N GLN A 148 7.56 -9.72 -1.96
CA GLN A 148 7.98 -8.98 -3.15
C GLN A 148 8.57 -9.94 -4.19
N THR A 149 8.11 -9.84 -5.43
CA THR A 149 8.56 -10.68 -6.56
C THR A 149 8.65 -9.85 -7.86
N PRO A 150 9.32 -10.34 -8.91
CA PRO A 150 9.15 -9.81 -10.26
C PRO A 150 7.69 -9.90 -10.71
N VAL A 151 7.29 -9.00 -11.60
CA VAL A 151 5.94 -9.03 -12.18
C VAL A 151 5.67 -10.33 -12.93
N ARG A 152 4.46 -10.86 -12.75
CA ARG A 152 3.98 -12.08 -13.41
C ARG A 152 3.50 -11.80 -14.83
N PHE A 153 3.07 -10.58 -15.07
CA PHE A 153 2.47 -10.16 -16.33
C PHE A 153 3.25 -9.02 -16.95
N GLU A 154 3.18 -8.93 -18.27
CA GLU A 154 3.65 -7.75 -18.96
C GLU A 154 2.51 -6.73 -19.01
N ALA A 155 2.79 -5.48 -18.67
CA ALA A 155 1.83 -4.41 -18.84
C ALA A 155 1.59 -4.19 -20.33
N PRO A 156 0.33 -4.03 -20.78
CA PRO A 156 0.07 -3.68 -22.17
C PRO A 156 0.76 -2.36 -22.53
N PRO A 157 1.13 -2.17 -23.80
CA PRO A 157 1.72 -0.91 -24.26
C PRO A 157 0.80 0.26 -23.93
N ASP A 158 1.39 1.45 -23.73
CA ASP A 158 0.63 2.68 -23.52
C ASP A 158 -0.08 3.10 -24.81
N LEU A 159 -1.22 2.47 -25.07
CA LEU A 159 -2.02 2.78 -26.24
C LEU A 159 -2.80 4.07 -25.99
N PRO A 160 -2.80 5.02 -26.93
CA PRO A 160 -3.68 6.18 -26.83
C PRO A 160 -5.14 5.69 -26.67
N PRO A 161 -5.96 6.40 -25.89
CA PRO A 161 -7.36 6.00 -25.69
C PRO A 161 -8.02 5.81 -27.05
N LYS A 162 -8.67 4.66 -27.25
CA LYS A 162 -9.44 4.40 -28.47
C LYS A 162 -10.41 5.56 -28.65
N LYS A 163 -10.28 6.30 -29.77
CA LYS A 163 -11.25 7.33 -30.13
C LYS A 163 -12.61 6.65 -30.20
N LYS A 164 -13.56 7.12 -29.40
CA LYS A 164 -14.96 6.72 -29.50
C LYS A 164 -15.54 7.22 -30.82
#